data_AF-A0A7W7PZA4-F1
#
_entry.id   AF-A0A7W7PZA4-F1
#
_cell.length_a   1.000
_cell.length_b   1.000
_cell.length_c   1.000
_cell.angle_alpha   90.00
_cell.angle_beta   90.00
_cell.angle_gamma   90.00
#
_symmetry.space_group_name_H-M   'P 1'
#
loop_
_entity.id
_entity.type
_entity.pdbx_description
1 polymer ?
#
loop_
_entity_poly.entity_id
_entity_poly.type
_entity_poly.pdbx_seq_one_letter_code
_entity_poly.pdbx_strand_id
1 'polypeptide(L)' 'MRDVVQVHITADLPIRSRTLAYADRVEIRLGKAFPVALIIDRPVLAQLSDALAAGRAELEQADKKKEQG' A
#
# COMPACT_ATOMS: atom_id res chain seq x y z
N MET A 1 3.74 23.52 -2.89
CA MET A 1 2.96 22.92 -1.78
C MET A 1 3.11 21.42 -1.88
N ARG A 2 3.70 20.79 -0.86
CA ARG A 2 3.89 19.33 -0.83
C ARG A 2 3.19 18.81 0.42
N ASP A 3 1.88 18.96 0.44
CA ASP A 3 1.00 18.36 1.45
C ASP A 3 0.87 16.86 1.15
N VAL A 4 1.96 16.13 1.38
CA VAL A 4 2.00 14.68 1.24
C VAL A 4 2.40 14.10 2.58
N VAL A 5 1.50 13.33 3.17
CA VAL A 5 1.84 12.44 4.28
C VAL A 5 2.60 11.25 3.67
N GLN A 6 3.86 11.10 4.04
CA GLN A 6 4.69 9.96 3.61
C GLN A 6 4.72 8.90 4.69
N VAL A 7 4.38 7.66 4.31
CA VAL A 7 4.49 6.49 5.18
C VAL A 7 5.48 5.52 4.54
N HIS A 8 6.60 5.29 5.21
CA HIS A 8 7.61 4.33 4.76
C HIS A 8 7.33 2.96 5.39
N ILE A 9 7.07 1.96 4.55
CA ILE A 9 6.79 0.57 4.95
C ILE A 9 8.03 -0.27 4.69
N THR A 10 8.54 -0.94 5.73
CA THR A 10 9.73 -1.80 5.66
C THR A 10 9.35 -3.26 5.87
N ALA A 11 10.25 -4.19 5.54
CA ALA A 11 9.98 -5.62 5.55
C ALA A 11 9.58 -6.19 6.94
N ASP A 12 9.99 -5.56 8.05
CA ASP A 12 9.64 -5.98 9.41
C ASP A 12 8.29 -5.39 9.91
N LEU A 13 7.70 -4.46 9.16
CA LEU A 13 6.47 -3.79 9.57
C LEU A 13 5.26 -4.71 9.33
N PRO A 14 4.49 -5.09 10.37
CA PRO A 14 3.28 -5.88 10.16
C PRO A 14 2.23 -5.09 9.39
N ILE A 15 1.67 -5.71 8.34
CA ILE A 15 0.55 -5.19 7.56
C ILE A 15 -0.65 -6.12 7.79
N ARG A 16 -1.78 -5.57 8.23
CA ARG A 16 -3.01 -6.34 8.46
C ARG A 16 -4.21 -5.62 7.83
N SER A 17 -5.05 -6.35 7.11
CA SER A 17 -6.31 -5.82 6.59
C SER A 17 -7.48 -6.28 7.46
N ARG A 18 -8.49 -5.41 7.61
CA ARG A 18 -9.75 -5.69 8.27
C ARG A 18 -10.90 -5.09 7.47
N THR A 19 -11.90 -5.91 7.15
CA THR A 19 -13.13 -5.42 6.53
C THR A 19 -14.01 -4.73 7.57
N LEU A 20 -14.48 -3.54 7.25
CA LEU A 20 -15.47 -2.78 8.01
C LEU A 20 -16.81 -2.86 7.27
N ALA A 21 -17.46 -4.03 7.34
CA ALA A 21 -18.61 -4.38 6.48
C ALA A 21 -19.77 -3.39 6.58
N TYR A 22 -20.10 -2.92 7.79
CA TYR A 22 -21.18 -1.94 8.00
C TYR A 22 -20.86 -0.55 7.43
N ALA A 23 -19.58 -0.24 7.21
CA ALA A 23 -19.13 1.04 6.67
C ALA A 23 -18.69 0.93 5.20
N ASP A 24 -18.86 -0.23 4.58
CA ASP A 24 -18.40 -0.59 3.22
C ASP A 24 -16.95 -0.19 2.91
N ARG A 25 -16.07 -0.42 3.90
CA ARG A 25 -14.66 0.00 3.88
C ARG A 25 -13.72 -1.15 4.22
N VAL A 26 -12.45 -0.97 3.87
CA VAL A 26 -11.33 -1.77 4.33
C VAL A 26 -10.39 -0.89 5.14
N GLU A 27 -9.97 -1.38 6.30
CA GLU A 27 -8.90 -0.79 7.10
C GLU A 27 -7.61 -1.58 6.88
N ILE A 28 -6.54 -0.89 6.50
CA ILE A 28 -5.17 -1.43 6.48
C ILE A 28 -4.41 -0.83 7.66
N ARG A 29 -3.92 -1.68 8.56
CA ARG A 29 -3.09 -1.30 9.71
C ARG A 29 -1.63 -1.57 9.41
N LEU A 30 -0.79 -0.56 9.60
CA LEU A 30 0.66 -0.58 9.40
C LEU A 30 1.35 -0.37 10.76
N GLY A 31 1.89 -1.43 11.37
CA GLY A 31 2.68 -1.31 12.60
C GLY A 31 2.35 -2.29 13.71
N LYS A 32 3.01 -2.09 14.86
CA LYS A 32 2.94 -2.93 16.06
C LYS A 32 2.01 -2.32 17.11
N ALA A 33 2.54 -1.57 18.07
CA ALA A 33 1.78 -1.04 19.22
C ALA A 33 0.88 0.17 18.88
N PHE A 34 1.31 1.03 17.95
CA PHE A 34 0.57 2.22 17.49
C PHE A 34 0.54 2.26 15.96
N PRO A 35 -0.33 1.44 15.32
CA PRO A 35 -0.34 1.33 13.88
C PRO A 35 -0.96 2.57 13.21
N VAL A 36 -0.42 2.94 12.05
CA VAL A 36 -1.12 3.84 11.13
C VAL A 36 -2.26 3.06 10.48
N ALA A 37 -3.47 3.61 10.53
CA ALA A 37 -4.65 3.02 9.90
C ALA A 37 -5.00 3.79 8.63
N LEU A 38 -4.99 3.10 7.49
CA LEU A 38 -5.48 3.59 6.21
C LEU A 38 -6.88 3.03 5.96
N ILE A 39 -7.88 3.90 5.86
CA ILE A 39 -9.27 3.53 5.58
C ILE A 39 -9.55 3.76 4.09
N ILE A 40 -10.08 2.74 3.42
CA ILE A 40 -10.29 2.72 1.98
C ILE A 40 -11.75 2.34 1.72
N ASP A 41 -12.49 3.17 1.00
CA ASP A 41 -13.85 2.83 0.55
C ASP A 41 -13.82 1.75 -0.54
N ARG A 42 -14.81 0.85 -0.55
CA ARG A 42 -14.94 -0.22 -1.55
C ARG A 42 -14.74 0.24 -3.01
N PRO A 43 -15.34 1.33 -3.51
CA PRO A 43 -15.23 1.71 -4.93
C PRO A 43 -13.80 2.02 -5.40
N VAL A 44 -12.88 2.35 -4.50
CA VAL A 44 -11.49 2.70 -4.85
C VAL A 44 -10.49 1.58 -4.57
N LEU A 45 -10.95 0.47 -3.98
CA LEU A 45 -10.07 -0.64 -3.60
C LEU A 45 -9.37 -1.27 -4.82
N ALA A 46 -10.09 -1.42 -5.93
CA ALA A 46 -9.53 -1.91 -7.18
C ALA A 46 -8.43 -0.98 -7.71
N GLN A 47 -8.67 0.33 -7.72
CA GLN A 47 -7.72 1.33 -8.19
C GLN A 47 -6.42 1.34 -7.37
N LEU A 48 -6.54 1.20 -6.03
CA LEU A 48 -5.36 1.09 -5.17
C LEU A 48 -4.56 -0.18 -5.47
N SER A 49 -5.24 -1.31 -5.67
CA SER A 49 -4.59 -2.57 -6.02
C SER A 49 -3.83 -2.47 -7.34
N ASP A 50 -4.44 -1.86 -8.36
CA ASP A 50 -3.83 -1.67 -9.68
C ASP A 50 -2.59 -0.77 -9.59
N ALA A 51 -2.67 0.32 -8.82
CA ALA A 51 -1.53 1.22 -8.61
C ALA A 51 -0.34 0.52 -7.94
N LEU A 52 -0.59 -0.32 -6.93
CA LEU A 52 0.46 -1.11 -6.27
C LEU A 52 1.07 -2.15 -7.22
N ALA A 53 0.25 -2.82 -8.02
CA ALA A 53 0.70 -3.80 -9.00
C ALA A 53 1.56 -3.16 -10.10
N ALA A 54 1.17 -1.99 -10.60
CA ALA A 54 1.94 -1.23 -11.57
C ALA A 54 3.33 -0.85 -11.02
N GLY A 55 3.39 -0.26 -9.83
CA GLY A 55 4.68 0.12 -9.21
C GLY A 55 5.61 -1.07 -8.96
N ARG A 56 5.06 -2.24 -8.61
CA ARG A 56 5.85 -3.48 -8.52
C ARG A 56 6.44 -3.88 -9.87
N ALA A 57 5.63 -3.89 -10.93
CA ALA A 57 6.08 -4.26 -12.26
C ALA A 57 7.19 -3.32 -12.78
N GLU A 58 7.10 -2.02 -12.48
CA GLU A 58 8.13 -1.04 -12.82
C GLU A 58 9.46 -1.32 -12.08
N LEU A 59 9.41 -1.66 -10.79
CA LEU A 59 10.60 -2.05 -10.02
C LEU A 59 11.26 -3.31 -10.59
N GLU A 60 10.46 -4.32 -10.95
CA GLU A 60 10.96 -5.58 -11.54
C GLU A 60 11.61 -5.34 -12.93
N GLN A 61 11.08 -4.41 -13.72
CA GLN A 61 11.69 -4.01 -15.00
C GLN A 61 13.00 -3.24 -14.79
N ALA A 62 13.03 -2.35 -13.79
CA ALA A 62 14.23 -1.59 -13.47
C ALA A 62 15.38 -2.48 -13.00
N ASP A 63 15.07 -3.56 -12.26
CA ASP A 63 16.06 -4.53 -11.81
C ASP A 63 16.69 -5.29 -12.99
N LYS A 64 15.86 -5.83 -13.90
CA LYS A 64 16.32 -6.49 -15.13
C LYS A 64 17.24 -5.61 -15.99
N LYS A 65 16.98 -4.31 -16.03
CA LYS A 65 17.80 -3.36 -16.78
C LYS A 65 19.19 -3.16 -16.15
N LYS A 66 19.29 -3.24 -14.81
CA LYS A 66 20.57 -3.15 -14.10
C LYS A 66 21.41 -4.42 -14.26
N GLU A 67 20.78 -5.58 -14.40
CA GLU A 67 21.47 -6.86 -14.61
C GLU A 67 22.05 -7.01 -16.04
N GLN A 68 21.59 -6.19 -16.99
CA GLN A 68 21.97 -6.26 -18.40
C GLN A 68 22.99 -5.19 -18.83
N GLY A 69 23.38 -4.28 -17.93
CA GLY A 69 24.36 -3.21 -18.20
C GLY A 69 25.61 -3.37 -17.35
#